data_AF-A0A0E3S0R8-F1
#
_entry.id   AF-A0A0E3S0R8-F1
#
_cell.length_a   1.000
_cell.length_b   1.000
_cell.length_c   1.000
_cell.angle_alpha   90.00
_cell.angle_beta   90.00
_cell.angle_gamma   90.00
#
_symmetry.space_group_name_H-M   'P 1'
#
loop_
_entity.id
_entity.type
_entity.pdbx_description
1 polymer ?
#
loop_
_entity_poly.entity_id
_entity_poly.type
_entity_poly.pdbx_seq_one_letter_code
_entity_poly.pdbx_strand_id
1 'polypeptide(L)'
;MWCIQKINAEYRERMYNILNLYEEKYDPKKPLICLDEKPKQLLGDKRKAIPMKPGSPEKYDYEYVRNGTANVFVAVEFKAGKRVTQVTERRTMKDFAQFVKILLTEKYSEAEVIRLVTDNLNIHKEKSFYETFSEEEAKKILDKIEFHYTPKHASWLNAAEIEINVMDIECTDRRIGDMQTLTHEVGAWTKRRNEHESKINWKFTRKVADEKMSKHYAP
;
A
#
# COMPACT_ATOMS: atom_id res chain seq x y z
N MET A 1 4.68 -16.86 -13.60
CA MET A 1 5.89 -17.31 -12.89
C MET A 1 6.62 -16.06 -12.44
N TRP A 2 6.66 -15.79 -11.12
CA TRP A 2 7.35 -14.61 -10.59
C TRP A 2 8.87 -14.83 -10.68
N CYS A 3 9.63 -13.83 -11.12
CA CYS A 3 11.09 -13.87 -11.08
C CYS A 3 11.57 -13.65 -9.64
N ILE A 4 11.41 -14.68 -8.81
CA ILE A 4 11.86 -14.68 -7.42
C ILE A 4 13.38 -14.82 -7.44
N GLN A 5 14.08 -13.94 -6.71
CA GLN A 5 15.53 -14.09 -6.50
C GLN A 5 15.84 -15.41 -5.77
N LYS A 6 17.12 -15.76 -5.69
CA LYS A 6 17.59 -16.90 -4.91
C LYS A 6 17.03 -16.85 -3.48
N ILE A 7 16.28 -17.87 -3.08
CA ILE A 7 15.64 -17.96 -1.76
C ILE A 7 16.70 -18.40 -0.74
N ASN A 8 17.55 -17.47 -0.31
CA ASN A 8 18.59 -17.68 0.69
C ASN A 8 18.02 -17.68 2.12
N ALA A 9 18.88 -17.87 3.12
CA ALA A 9 18.49 -17.87 4.53
C ALA A 9 17.74 -16.58 4.95
N GLU A 10 18.26 -15.40 4.61
CA GLU A 10 17.64 -14.11 4.93
C GLU A 10 16.25 -13.95 4.28
N TYR A 11 16.10 -14.34 3.01
CA TYR A 11 14.81 -14.31 2.31
C TYR A 11 13.78 -15.18 3.05
N ARG A 12 14.18 -16.40 3.44
CA ARG A 12 13.30 -17.32 4.15
C ARG A 12 12.91 -16.80 5.52
N GLU A 13 13.86 -16.25 6.27
CA GLU A 13 13.62 -15.67 7.58
C GLU A 13 12.57 -14.56 7.52
N ARG A 14 12.76 -13.58 6.63
CA ARG A 14 11.80 -12.48 6.44
C ARG A 14 10.45 -12.95 5.93
N MET A 15 10.45 -13.89 4.98
CA MET A 15 9.22 -14.47 4.45
C MET A 15 8.43 -15.15 5.58
N TYR A 16 9.07 -16.05 6.34
CA TYR A 16 8.41 -16.75 7.44
C TYR A 16 7.98 -15.81 8.56
N ASN A 17 8.76 -14.76 8.86
CA ASN A 17 8.36 -13.74 9.83
C ASN A 17 7.00 -13.12 9.44
N ILE A 18 6.86 -12.66 8.19
CA ILE A 18 5.60 -12.07 7.71
C ILE A 18 4.47 -13.11 7.67
N LEU A 19 4.74 -14.32 7.21
CA LEU A 19 3.72 -15.38 7.15
C LEU A 19 3.21 -15.74 8.54
N ASN A 20 4.09 -15.82 9.54
CA ASN A 20 3.68 -16.07 10.92
C ASN A 20 2.78 -14.93 11.43
N LEU A 21 3.14 -13.66 11.20
CA LEU A 21 2.29 -12.50 11.56
C LEU A 21 0.92 -12.55 10.88
N TYR A 22 0.89 -12.98 9.61
CA TYR A 22 -0.35 -13.11 8.84
C TYR A 22 -1.23 -14.24 9.37
N GLU A 23 -0.67 -15.25 10.03
CA GLU A 23 -1.40 -16.36 10.65
C GLU A 23 -1.89 -16.05 12.09
N GLU A 24 -1.34 -15.04 12.76
CA GLU A 24 -1.76 -14.66 14.11
C GLU A 24 -3.25 -14.26 14.20
N LYS A 25 -3.84 -14.40 15.37
CA LYS A 25 -5.20 -13.88 15.61
C LYS A 25 -5.21 -12.35 15.51
N TYR A 26 -6.34 -11.81 15.09
CA TYR A 26 -6.53 -10.37 15.05
C TYR A 26 -6.44 -9.75 16.44
N ASP A 27 -5.63 -8.70 16.58
CA ASP A 27 -5.48 -7.91 17.80
C ASP A 27 -5.53 -6.41 17.45
N PRO A 28 -6.60 -5.70 17.85
CA PRO A 28 -6.74 -4.27 17.57
C PRO A 28 -5.77 -3.38 18.36
N LYS A 29 -5.14 -3.89 19.43
CA LYS A 29 -4.08 -3.16 20.15
C LYS A 29 -2.73 -3.23 19.45
N LYS A 30 -2.54 -4.26 18.62
CA LYS A 30 -1.34 -4.48 17.81
C LYS A 30 -1.69 -4.66 16.34
N PRO A 31 -2.33 -3.68 15.69
CA PRO A 31 -2.77 -3.82 14.31
C PRO A 31 -1.60 -4.13 13.40
N LEU A 32 -1.81 -5.09 12.50
CA LEU A 32 -0.88 -5.44 11.44
C LEU A 32 -1.28 -4.69 10.18
N ILE A 33 -0.46 -3.72 9.79
CA ILE A 33 -0.74 -2.82 8.67
C ILE A 33 0.27 -3.06 7.57
N CYS A 34 -0.20 -3.37 6.38
CA CYS A 34 0.60 -3.50 5.19
C CYS A 34 0.58 -2.17 4.44
N LEU A 35 1.74 -1.63 4.12
CA LEU A 35 1.88 -0.35 3.46
C LEU A 35 2.64 -0.53 2.14
N ASP A 36 2.15 0.15 1.12
CA ASP A 36 2.89 0.33 -0.13
C ASP A 36 2.46 1.64 -0.81
N GLU A 37 3.08 1.95 -1.94
CA GLU A 37 2.84 3.15 -2.71
C GLU A 37 2.65 2.85 -4.20
N LYS A 38 1.87 3.71 -4.85
CA LYS A 38 1.57 3.60 -6.27
C LYS A 38 1.87 4.92 -6.98
N PRO A 39 2.89 4.97 -7.84
CA PRO A 39 3.04 6.11 -8.74
C PRO A 39 1.93 6.08 -9.80
N LYS A 40 1.29 7.23 -10.02
CA LYS A 40 0.19 7.39 -10.98
C LYS A 40 0.51 8.53 -11.95
N GLN A 41 0.44 8.25 -13.25
CA GLN A 41 0.47 9.30 -14.27
C GLN A 41 -0.87 10.03 -14.30
N LEU A 42 -0.80 11.36 -14.31
CA LEU A 42 -1.96 12.22 -14.49
C LEU A 42 -2.17 12.43 -15.99
N LEU A 43 -3.26 11.86 -16.50
CA LEU A 43 -3.59 11.82 -17.92
C LEU A 43 -4.92 12.53 -18.15
N GLY A 44 -4.87 13.70 -18.79
CA GLY A 44 -6.05 14.44 -19.22
C GLY A 44 -6.46 14.06 -20.64
N ASP A 45 -7.74 14.26 -20.97
CA ASP A 45 -8.20 14.10 -22.35
C ASP A 45 -7.79 15.30 -23.20
N LYS A 46 -7.25 15.04 -24.39
CA LYS A 46 -6.87 16.11 -25.33
C LYS A 46 -8.08 16.74 -26.01
N ARG A 47 -9.15 15.97 -26.20
CA ARG A 47 -10.42 16.41 -26.79
C ARG A 47 -11.55 16.08 -25.84
N LYS A 48 -12.56 16.95 -25.83
CA LYS A 48 -13.79 16.70 -25.07
C LYS A 48 -14.47 15.43 -25.60
N ALA A 49 -14.84 14.52 -24.69
CA ALA A 49 -15.58 13.32 -25.03
C ALA A 49 -16.90 13.66 -25.74
N ILE A 50 -17.31 12.78 -26.65
CA ILE A 50 -18.64 12.87 -27.28
C ILE A 50 -19.63 12.16 -26.36
N PRO A 51 -20.63 12.87 -25.80
CA PRO A 51 -21.55 12.28 -24.85
C PRO A 51 -22.29 11.07 -25.39
N MET A 52 -22.62 10.15 -24.48
CA MET A 52 -23.46 8.99 -24.75
C MET A 52 -24.84 9.41 -25.29
N LYS A 53 -25.38 8.61 -26.21
CA LYS A 53 -26.76 8.71 -26.73
C LYS A 53 -27.42 7.32 -26.70
N PRO A 54 -28.75 7.19 -26.75
CA PRO A 54 -29.40 5.89 -26.85
C PRO A 54 -28.79 5.05 -27.99
N GLY A 55 -28.27 3.87 -27.67
CA GLY A 55 -27.60 2.96 -28.62
C GLY A 55 -26.16 3.31 -28.99
N SER A 56 -25.56 4.36 -28.43
CA SER A 56 -24.16 4.74 -28.68
C SER A 56 -23.46 5.09 -27.37
N PRO A 57 -22.43 4.33 -26.94
CA PRO A 57 -21.65 4.67 -25.75
C PRO A 57 -20.93 6.01 -25.91
N GLU A 58 -20.49 6.58 -24.78
CA GLU A 58 -19.59 7.73 -24.78
C GLU A 58 -18.30 7.40 -25.55
N LYS A 59 -17.82 8.37 -26.34
CA LYS A 59 -16.61 8.20 -27.14
C LYS A 59 -15.52 9.15 -26.66
N TYR A 60 -14.34 8.59 -26.42
CA TYR A 60 -13.15 9.34 -26.04
C TYR A 60 -12.13 9.28 -27.18
N ASP A 61 -11.32 10.34 -27.29
CA ASP A 61 -10.19 10.33 -28.22
C ASP A 61 -9.05 9.46 -27.66
N TYR A 62 -8.30 8.79 -28.52
CA TYR A 62 -7.16 7.99 -28.09
C TYR A 62 -6.00 8.88 -27.63
N GLU A 63 -5.93 10.12 -28.10
CA GLU A 63 -4.92 11.09 -27.67
C GLU A 63 -5.18 11.58 -26.23
N TYR A 64 -4.11 11.68 -25.44
CA TYR A 64 -4.13 12.18 -24.07
C TYR A 64 -3.05 13.24 -23.86
N VAL A 65 -3.20 14.04 -22.80
CA VAL A 65 -2.22 15.03 -22.34
C VAL A 65 -1.61 14.53 -21.03
N ARG A 66 -0.27 14.55 -20.93
CA ARG A 66 0.44 14.21 -19.70
C ARG A 66 0.54 15.45 -18.82
N ASN A 67 -0.11 15.39 -17.66
CA ASN A 67 -0.14 16.49 -16.69
C ASN A 67 0.79 16.23 -15.49
N GLY A 68 1.82 15.40 -15.69
CA GLY A 68 2.76 14.99 -14.65
C GLY A 68 2.38 13.69 -13.96
N THR A 69 2.79 13.56 -12.71
CA THR A 69 2.64 12.34 -11.89
C THR A 69 2.22 12.70 -10.47
N ALA A 70 1.49 11.79 -9.84
CA ALA A 70 1.23 11.80 -8.42
C ALA A 70 1.65 10.45 -7.81
N ASN A 71 1.62 10.36 -6.49
CA ASN A 71 1.81 9.16 -5.72
C ASN A 71 0.56 8.90 -4.86
N VAL A 72 0.23 7.63 -4.65
CA VAL A 72 -0.81 7.22 -3.71
C VAL A 72 -0.19 6.28 -2.68
N PHE A 73 -0.11 6.69 -1.42
CA PHE A 73 0.18 5.79 -0.32
C PHE A 73 -1.07 4.99 0.03
N VAL A 74 -0.91 3.68 0.25
CA VAL A 74 -1.98 2.77 0.62
C VAL A 74 -1.52 1.94 1.82
N ALA A 75 -2.23 2.10 2.94
CA ALA A 75 -2.04 1.29 4.13
C ALA A 75 -3.31 0.45 4.37
N VAL A 76 -3.17 -0.86 4.55
CA VAL A 76 -4.28 -1.80 4.73
C VAL A 76 -4.08 -2.67 5.97
N GLU A 77 -5.07 -2.66 6.86
CA GLU A 77 -5.23 -3.61 7.96
C GLU A 77 -6.20 -4.70 7.49
N PHE A 78 -5.66 -5.66 6.74
CA PHE A 78 -6.48 -6.53 5.89
C PHE A 78 -7.43 -7.48 6.64
N LYS A 79 -7.11 -7.80 7.90
CA LYS A 79 -7.95 -8.63 8.79
C LYS A 79 -9.13 -7.86 9.38
N ALA A 80 -8.93 -6.57 9.66
CA ALA A 80 -9.99 -5.67 10.11
C ALA A 80 -10.85 -5.19 8.94
N GLY A 81 -10.34 -5.28 7.72
CA GLY A 81 -10.98 -4.69 6.56
C GLY A 81 -11.00 -3.17 6.66
N LYS A 82 -9.87 -2.57 7.06
CA LYS A 82 -9.65 -1.12 7.10
C LYS A 82 -8.51 -0.72 6.18
N ARG A 83 -8.62 0.45 5.54
CA ARG A 83 -7.52 1.07 4.80
C ARG A 83 -7.47 2.58 4.97
N VAL A 84 -6.28 3.12 4.77
CA VAL A 84 -5.97 4.54 4.77
C VAL A 84 -5.19 4.83 3.50
N THR A 85 -5.60 5.85 2.77
CA THR A 85 -4.95 6.26 1.53
C THR A 85 -4.63 7.74 1.55
N GLN A 86 -3.51 8.13 0.96
CA GLN A 86 -3.17 9.53 0.79
C GLN A 86 -2.55 9.77 -0.59
N VAL A 87 -3.10 10.71 -1.33
CA VAL A 87 -2.51 11.18 -2.59
C VAL A 87 -1.52 12.29 -2.27
N THR A 88 -0.32 12.18 -2.81
CA THR A 88 0.78 13.14 -2.64
C THR A 88 1.40 13.47 -3.99
N GLU A 89 2.02 14.64 -4.14
CA GLU A 89 2.75 14.99 -5.35
C GLU A 89 3.98 14.09 -5.53
N ARG A 90 4.61 13.71 -4.41
CA ARG A 90 5.89 12.98 -4.35
C ARG A 90 5.85 11.87 -3.31
N ARG A 91 6.84 10.98 -3.35
CA ARG A 91 7.12 9.96 -2.32
C ARG A 91 8.51 10.12 -1.71
N THR A 92 8.73 11.25 -1.06
CA THR A 92 9.97 11.51 -0.33
C THR A 92 9.94 10.88 1.07
N MET A 93 11.08 10.90 1.77
CA MET A 93 11.14 10.54 3.18
C MET A 93 10.15 11.34 4.03
N LYS A 94 9.97 12.62 3.70
CA LYS A 94 9.02 13.52 4.38
C LYS A 94 7.59 13.08 4.15
N ASP A 95 7.24 12.76 2.91
CA ASP A 95 5.88 12.32 2.57
C ASP A 95 5.53 11.00 3.29
N PHE A 96 6.46 10.04 3.29
CA PHE A 96 6.30 8.76 4.00
C PHE A 96 6.14 8.98 5.51
N ALA A 97 7.03 9.73 6.15
CA ALA A 97 7.00 9.95 7.59
C ALA A 97 5.72 10.72 8.03
N GLN A 98 5.24 11.66 7.22
CA GLN A 98 3.96 12.35 7.45
C GLN A 98 2.77 11.40 7.33
N PHE A 99 2.75 10.55 6.29
CA PHE A 99 1.69 9.56 6.12
C PHE A 99 1.62 8.57 7.29
N VAL A 100 2.78 8.05 7.73
CA VAL A 100 2.85 7.15 8.89
C VAL A 100 2.46 7.86 10.19
N LYS A 101 2.82 9.14 10.36
CA LYS A 101 2.35 9.93 11.50
C LYS A 101 0.83 10.03 11.52
N ILE A 102 0.18 10.36 10.40
CA ILE A 102 -1.29 10.41 10.28
C ILE A 102 -1.91 9.06 10.65
N LEU A 103 -1.32 7.96 10.15
CA LEU A 103 -1.76 6.60 10.48
C LEU A 103 -1.77 6.39 12.00
N LEU A 104 -0.70 6.75 12.69
CA LEU A 104 -0.54 6.58 14.14
C LEU A 104 -1.40 7.53 14.97
N THR A 105 -1.48 8.80 14.60
CA THR A 105 -2.10 9.83 15.45
C THR A 105 -3.59 9.97 15.21
N GLU A 106 -4.08 9.67 14.02
CA GLU A 106 -5.49 9.87 13.67
C GLU A 106 -6.26 8.56 13.48
N LYS A 107 -5.63 7.53 12.90
CA LYS A 107 -6.35 6.31 12.49
C LYS A 107 -6.20 5.18 13.50
N TYR A 108 -5.06 5.10 14.17
CA TYR A 108 -4.72 4.05 15.12
C TYR A 108 -4.18 4.63 16.43
N SER A 109 -4.75 5.73 16.90
CA SER A 109 -4.31 6.45 18.11
C SER A 109 -4.38 5.60 19.39
N GLU A 110 -5.33 4.66 19.43
CA GLU A 110 -5.55 3.72 20.54
C GLU A 110 -4.70 2.45 20.49
N ALA A 111 -3.92 2.25 19.41
CA ALA A 111 -3.00 1.14 19.29
C ALA A 111 -1.79 1.35 20.23
N GLU A 112 -1.34 0.26 20.84
CA GLU A 112 -0.11 0.24 21.65
C GLU A 112 1.10 0.26 20.73
N VAL A 113 1.07 -0.55 19.68
CA VAL A 113 2.12 -0.63 18.65
C VAL A 113 1.48 -0.99 17.30
N ILE A 114 1.91 -0.33 16.23
CA ILE A 114 1.56 -0.70 14.86
C ILE A 114 2.68 -1.59 14.30
N ARG A 115 2.32 -2.79 13.86
CA ARG A 115 3.22 -3.68 13.13
C ARG A 115 3.12 -3.36 11.65
N LEU A 116 4.09 -2.63 11.15
CA LEU A 116 4.10 -2.07 9.81
C LEU A 116 4.89 -2.97 8.85
N VAL A 117 4.17 -3.66 7.97
CA VAL A 117 4.75 -4.46 6.89
C VAL A 117 4.97 -3.57 5.68
N THR A 118 6.21 -3.51 5.20
CA THR A 118 6.57 -2.70 4.03
C THR A 118 7.70 -3.32 3.24
N ASP A 119 7.93 -2.85 2.02
CA ASP A 119 9.06 -3.26 1.20
C ASP A 119 10.39 -2.61 1.68
N ASN A 120 11.46 -2.72 0.89
CA ASN A 120 12.78 -2.22 1.28
C ASN A 120 13.12 -0.88 0.62
N LEU A 121 12.12 -0.09 0.20
CA LEU A 121 12.35 1.20 -0.41
C LEU A 121 13.19 2.09 0.53
N ASN A 122 14.04 2.92 -0.05
CA ASN A 122 15.00 3.73 0.70
C ASN A 122 14.35 4.73 1.69
N ILE A 123 13.04 5.01 1.57
CA ILE A 123 12.25 5.85 2.49
C ILE A 123 11.58 5.06 3.61
N HIS A 124 11.51 3.73 3.52
CA HIS A 124 10.90 2.87 4.53
C HIS A 124 11.90 2.55 5.64
N LYS A 125 12.30 3.59 6.38
CA LYS A 125 13.29 3.45 7.47
C LYS A 125 13.13 4.54 8.52
N GLU A 126 13.63 4.25 9.72
CA GLU A 126 13.60 5.17 10.85
C GLU A 126 14.21 6.54 10.53
N LYS A 127 15.27 6.58 9.70
CA LYS A 127 15.91 7.83 9.25
C LYS A 127 14.89 8.80 8.63
N SER A 128 13.83 8.31 7.98
CA SER A 128 12.83 9.18 7.38
C SER A 128 12.04 9.99 8.42
N PHE A 129 11.90 9.49 9.64
CA PHE A 129 11.26 10.22 10.74
C PHE A 129 12.19 11.29 11.31
N TYR A 130 13.47 10.97 11.53
CA TYR A 130 14.47 11.95 11.98
C TYR A 130 14.78 13.04 10.94
N GLU A 131 14.62 12.75 9.65
CA GLU A 131 14.73 13.73 8.57
C GLU A 131 13.54 14.71 8.53
N THR A 132 12.41 14.31 9.11
CA THR A 132 11.12 15.01 8.94
C THR A 132 10.66 15.72 10.21
N PHE A 133 10.95 15.15 11.38
CA PHE A 133 10.48 15.60 12.69
C PHE A 133 11.65 15.93 13.61
N SER A 134 11.35 16.59 14.74
CA SER A 134 12.35 16.75 15.80
C SER A 134 12.76 15.38 16.37
N GLU A 135 13.92 15.29 17.00
CA GLU A 135 14.42 14.03 17.57
C GLU A 135 13.42 13.42 18.57
N GLU A 136 12.84 14.26 19.45
CA GLU A 136 11.83 13.85 20.43
C GLU A 136 10.56 13.32 19.76
N GLU A 137 10.07 14.02 18.74
CA GLU A 137 8.88 13.61 18.01
C GLU A 137 9.11 12.34 17.19
N ALA A 138 10.26 12.22 16.52
CA ALA A 138 10.64 11.03 15.78
C ALA A 138 10.72 9.80 16.69
N LYS A 139 11.36 9.92 17.86
CA LYS A 139 11.41 8.85 18.87
C LYS A 139 10.01 8.43 19.32
N LYS A 140 9.16 9.39 19.70
CA LYS A 140 7.78 9.11 20.11
C LYS A 140 6.95 8.39 19.04
N ILE A 141 7.17 8.74 17.77
CA ILE A 141 6.52 8.07 16.64
C ILE A 141 7.06 6.64 16.49
N LEU A 142 8.38 6.48 16.49
CA LEU A 142 9.05 5.20 16.30
C LEU A 142 8.79 4.20 17.45
N ASP A 143 8.62 4.67 18.68
CA ASP A 143 8.26 3.83 19.83
C ASP A 143 6.91 3.10 19.65
N LYS A 144 6.07 3.60 18.73
CA LYS A 144 4.79 2.98 18.37
C LYS A 144 4.84 2.14 17.09
N ILE A 145 6.00 1.94 16.48
CA ILE A 145 6.14 1.20 15.22
C ILE A 145 7.06 -0.01 15.40
N GLU A 146 6.58 -1.17 14.97
CA GLU A 146 7.40 -2.36 14.74
C GLU A 146 7.50 -2.61 13.22
N PHE A 147 8.68 -2.44 12.63
CA PHE A 147 8.88 -2.62 11.19
C PHE A 147 9.10 -4.10 10.83
N HIS A 148 8.36 -4.57 9.82
CA HIS A 148 8.55 -5.87 9.20
C HIS A 148 8.79 -5.70 7.70
N TYR A 149 9.99 -6.02 7.24
CA TYR A 149 10.35 -5.84 5.85
C TYR A 149 10.12 -7.10 5.03
N THR A 150 9.47 -6.98 3.88
CA THR A 150 9.40 -8.08 2.92
C THR A 150 10.81 -8.49 2.49
N PRO A 151 11.01 -9.74 2.03
CA PRO A 151 12.20 -10.05 1.26
C PRO A 151 12.31 -9.16 0.01
N LYS A 152 13.53 -8.96 -0.49
CA LYS A 152 13.74 -8.26 -1.76
C LYS A 152 13.07 -9.04 -2.90
N HIS A 153 12.44 -8.34 -3.84
CA HIS A 153 11.66 -8.93 -4.94
C HIS A 153 10.53 -9.88 -4.47
N ALA A 154 9.89 -9.54 -3.34
CA ALA A 154 8.77 -10.27 -2.79
C ALA A 154 7.54 -9.39 -2.54
N SER A 155 7.25 -8.45 -3.45
CA SER A 155 6.06 -7.60 -3.34
C SER A 155 4.75 -8.41 -3.29
N TRP A 156 4.75 -9.59 -3.90
CA TRP A 156 3.64 -10.56 -3.80
C TRP A 156 3.30 -10.99 -2.35
N LEU A 157 4.20 -10.78 -1.39
CA LEU A 157 3.99 -11.06 0.02
C LEU A 157 3.34 -9.88 0.77
N ASN A 158 3.34 -8.67 0.20
CA ASN A 158 2.76 -7.48 0.80
C ASN A 158 1.27 -7.38 0.48
N ALA A 159 0.39 -7.49 1.48
CA ALA A 159 -1.06 -7.39 1.26
C ALA A 159 -1.51 -6.00 0.72
N ALA A 160 -0.69 -4.96 0.88
CA ALA A 160 -0.96 -3.65 0.28
C ALA A 160 -1.01 -3.69 -1.25
N GLU A 161 -0.21 -4.55 -1.90
CA GLU A 161 -0.21 -4.71 -3.37
C GLU A 161 -1.55 -5.28 -3.88
N ILE A 162 -2.20 -6.14 -3.09
CA ILE A 162 -3.55 -6.63 -3.40
C ILE A 162 -4.55 -5.47 -3.32
N GLU A 163 -4.49 -4.66 -2.26
CA GLU A 163 -5.41 -3.53 -2.08
C GLU A 163 -5.19 -2.44 -3.14
N ILE A 164 -3.93 -2.19 -3.56
CA ILE A 164 -3.59 -1.32 -4.69
C ILE A 164 -4.18 -1.86 -5.99
N ASN A 165 -4.10 -3.16 -6.25
CA ASN A 165 -4.69 -3.75 -7.45
C ASN A 165 -6.22 -3.56 -7.49
N VAL A 166 -6.88 -3.73 -6.33
CA VAL A 166 -8.31 -3.46 -6.20
C VAL A 166 -8.62 -1.98 -6.43
N MET A 167 -7.81 -1.06 -5.90
CA MET A 167 -7.94 0.38 -6.15
C MET A 167 -7.80 0.71 -7.64
N ASP A 168 -6.81 0.12 -8.33
CA ASP A 168 -6.64 0.27 -9.77
C ASP A 168 -7.91 -0.17 -10.49
N ILE A 169 -8.38 -1.40 -10.30
CA ILE A 169 -9.56 -1.93 -10.99
C ILE A 169 -10.83 -1.11 -10.70
N GLU A 170 -11.05 -0.72 -9.44
CA GLU A 170 -12.31 -0.09 -9.03
C GLU A 170 -12.33 1.44 -9.15
N CYS A 171 -11.18 2.10 -9.25
CA CYS A 171 -11.07 3.56 -9.13
C CYS A 171 -10.10 4.19 -10.13
N THR A 172 -8.85 3.69 -10.19
CA THR A 172 -7.75 4.40 -10.86
C THR A 172 -7.38 3.87 -12.24
N ASP A 173 -8.00 2.80 -12.74
CA ASP A 173 -7.80 2.26 -14.10
C ASP A 173 -8.61 3.05 -15.15
N ARG A 174 -8.46 4.38 -15.10
CA ARG A 174 -8.99 5.34 -16.05
C ARG A 174 -8.11 6.57 -16.14
N ARG A 175 -8.42 7.45 -17.10
CA ARG A 175 -7.79 8.77 -17.22
C ARG A 175 -8.26 9.67 -16.07
N ILE A 176 -7.29 10.23 -15.35
CA ILE A 176 -7.49 11.21 -14.29
C ILE A 176 -6.46 12.31 -14.55
N GLY A 177 -6.92 13.49 -14.93
CA GLY A 177 -6.07 14.55 -15.47
C GLY A 177 -5.36 15.39 -14.41
N ASP A 178 -5.81 15.34 -13.16
CA ASP A 178 -5.33 16.23 -12.12
C ASP A 178 -5.36 15.57 -10.73
N MET A 179 -4.56 16.10 -9.81
CA MET A 179 -4.40 15.55 -8.48
C MET A 179 -5.63 15.77 -7.58
N GLN A 180 -6.42 16.82 -7.82
CA GLN A 180 -7.61 17.11 -7.01
C GLN A 180 -8.67 16.03 -7.26
N THR A 181 -8.93 15.71 -8.52
CA THR A 181 -9.81 14.61 -8.93
C THR A 181 -9.28 13.28 -8.38
N LEU A 182 -7.98 12.99 -8.53
CA LEU A 182 -7.39 11.76 -7.99
C LEU A 182 -7.61 11.63 -6.48
N THR A 183 -7.40 12.72 -5.73
CA THR A 183 -7.60 12.77 -4.27
C THR A 183 -9.05 12.52 -3.89
N HIS A 184 -9.99 13.16 -4.59
CA HIS A 184 -11.41 12.99 -4.34
C HIS A 184 -11.87 11.54 -4.58
N GLU A 185 -11.47 10.97 -5.72
CA GLU A 185 -11.87 9.63 -6.15
C GLU A 185 -11.28 8.55 -5.24
N VAL A 186 -9.97 8.61 -4.95
CA VAL A 186 -9.31 7.68 -4.02
C VAL A 186 -9.91 7.82 -2.62
N GLY A 187 -10.20 9.05 -2.17
CA GLY A 187 -10.86 9.29 -0.88
C GLY A 187 -12.26 8.66 -0.79
N ALA A 188 -13.08 8.83 -1.84
CA ALA A 188 -14.41 8.23 -1.93
C ALA A 188 -14.33 6.70 -1.99
N TRP A 189 -13.40 6.15 -2.77
CA TRP A 189 -13.14 4.71 -2.84
C TRP A 189 -12.75 4.12 -1.49
N THR A 190 -11.82 4.77 -0.78
CA THR A 190 -11.37 4.35 0.56
C THR A 190 -12.50 4.36 1.57
N LYS A 191 -13.32 5.43 1.58
CA LYS A 191 -14.48 5.53 2.46
C LYS A 191 -15.46 4.38 2.21
N ARG A 192 -15.84 4.16 0.94
CA ARG A 192 -16.75 3.08 0.54
C ARG A 192 -16.23 1.72 1.00
N ARG A 193 -14.97 1.38 0.73
CA ARG A 193 -14.42 0.07 1.12
C ARG A 193 -14.33 -0.12 2.64
N ASN A 194 -14.04 0.95 3.39
CA ASN A 194 -14.09 0.94 4.86
C ASN A 194 -15.50 0.71 5.40
N GLU A 195 -16.52 1.35 4.83
CA GLU A 195 -17.93 1.12 5.21
C GLU A 195 -18.38 -0.32 4.96
N HIS A 196 -17.84 -0.97 3.93
CA HIS A 196 -18.10 -2.38 3.63
C HIS A 196 -17.19 -3.35 4.42
N GLU A 197 -16.30 -2.84 5.27
CA GLU A 197 -15.30 -3.63 5.99
C GLU A 197 -14.59 -4.67 5.10
N SER A 198 -14.25 -4.29 3.86
CA SER A 198 -13.79 -5.26 2.87
C SER A 198 -12.47 -5.92 3.29
N LYS A 199 -12.48 -7.21 3.62
CA LYS A 199 -11.31 -7.95 4.10
C LYS A 199 -10.55 -8.62 2.96
N ILE A 200 -9.25 -8.85 3.16
CA ILE A 200 -8.46 -9.75 2.28
C ILE A 200 -8.32 -11.09 3.00
N ASN A 201 -8.83 -12.15 2.39
CA ASN A 201 -8.65 -13.51 2.89
C ASN A 201 -7.28 -14.05 2.42
N TRP A 202 -6.24 -13.82 3.23
CA TRP A 202 -4.90 -14.30 2.93
C TRP A 202 -4.80 -15.82 3.12
N LYS A 203 -4.43 -16.54 2.06
CA LYS A 203 -4.38 -18.02 2.05
C LYS A 203 -2.98 -18.62 1.93
N PHE A 204 -1.96 -17.80 1.67
CA PHE A 204 -0.60 -18.28 1.48
C PHE A 204 0.09 -18.34 2.84
N THR A 205 0.05 -19.49 3.51
CA THR A 205 0.63 -19.68 4.86
C THR A 205 2.08 -20.16 4.81
N ARG A 206 2.75 -20.24 5.95
CA ARG A 206 4.08 -20.86 6.03
C ARG A 206 4.08 -22.28 5.50
N LYS A 207 3.08 -23.08 5.86
CA LYS A 207 2.91 -24.45 5.36
C LYS A 207 2.85 -24.48 3.82
N VAL A 208 2.07 -23.58 3.22
CA VAL A 208 1.98 -23.48 1.75
C VAL A 208 3.30 -23.03 1.14
N ALA A 209 4.04 -22.13 1.79
CA ALA A 209 5.36 -21.72 1.36
C ALA A 209 6.35 -22.89 1.37
N ASP A 210 6.36 -23.69 2.43
CA ASP A 210 7.20 -24.89 2.55
C ASP A 210 6.88 -25.92 1.46
N GLU A 211 5.59 -26.20 1.23
CA GLU A 211 5.14 -27.13 0.19
C GLU A 211 5.52 -26.67 -1.22
N LYS A 212 5.41 -25.37 -1.52
CA LYS A 212 5.62 -24.84 -2.88
C LYS A 212 7.05 -24.41 -3.17
N MET A 213 7.79 -23.94 -2.17
CA MET A 213 9.05 -23.21 -2.39
C MET A 213 10.28 -23.92 -1.83
N SER A 214 10.13 -24.92 -0.96
CA SER A 214 11.27 -25.60 -0.31
C SER A 214 12.31 -26.15 -1.28
N LYS A 215 11.88 -26.70 -2.41
CA LYS A 215 12.75 -27.19 -3.50
C LYS A 215 13.63 -26.11 -4.16
N HIS A 216 13.33 -24.83 -3.92
CA HIS A 216 14.05 -23.68 -4.46
C HIS A 216 14.91 -22.98 -3.39
N TYR A 217 14.95 -23.54 -2.17
CA TYR A 217 15.77 -22.97 -1.10
C TYR A 217 17.24 -23.16 -1.42
N ALA A 218 17.94 -22.04 -1.41
CA ALA A 218 19.38 -22.06 -1.44
C ALA A 218 19.91 -22.44 -0.05
N PRO A 219 21.13 -23.03 -0.01
CA PRO A 219 21.90 -23.16 1.22
C PRO A 219 21.94 -21.84 1.99
#